data_AF-A0A0N7JA46-F1
#
_entry.id   AF-A0A0N7JA46-F1
#
_cell.length_a   1.000
_cell.length_b   1.000
_cell.length_c   1.000
_cell.angle_alpha   90.00
_cell.angle_beta   90.00
_cell.angle_gamma   90.00
#
_symmetry.space_group_name_H-M   'P 1'
#
loop_
_entity.id
_entity.type
_entity.pdbx_description
1 polymer ?
#
loop_
_entity_poly.entity_id
_entity_poly.type
_entity_poly.pdbx_seq_one_letter_code
_entity_poly.pdbx_strand_id
1 'polypeptide(L)'
;MRSLKIISLFILSCLLGAHVAQAQSSSATNVASKKEGKAKPAVQASTAKSQKKNEASKAVVADTELALAPQELSIAERVHVGQLPCELGATVRMTADANAPGYFNLQGKGYKYRMRPVTTSTGAIRLEDEKAGAVWLQLANKSMLMDQKNGRRLADECAHPDQVAVANDMKVNPPPALIDVSSPAASVQR
;
A
#
# COMPACT_ATOMS: atom_id res chain seq x y z
N MET A 1 -16.52 38.25 49.79
CA MET A 1 -16.38 37.59 51.10
C MET A 1 -15.91 36.15 50.89
N ARG A 2 -14.87 35.72 51.62
CA ARG A 2 -14.49 34.31 51.94
C ARG A 2 -14.48 33.30 50.77
N SER A 3 -13.38 33.13 50.03
CA SER A 3 -12.10 32.46 50.41
C SER A 3 -12.09 30.94 50.20
N LEU A 4 -11.46 30.54 49.09
CA LEU A 4 -10.35 29.57 49.03
C LEU A 4 -10.07 28.77 50.33
N LYS A 5 -10.29 27.45 50.28
CA LYS A 5 -9.65 26.46 51.16
C LYS A 5 -9.23 25.23 50.33
N ILE A 6 -7.91 25.03 50.17
CA ILE A 6 -7.11 23.98 50.85
C ILE A 6 -7.38 22.59 50.24
N ILE A 7 -6.56 22.00 49.35
CA ILE A 7 -5.10 21.70 49.39
C ILE A 7 -4.75 20.54 50.35
N SER A 8 -4.33 19.41 49.74
CA SER A 8 -3.37 18.41 50.25
C SER A 8 -3.63 17.65 51.56
N LEU A 9 -4.06 16.38 51.44
CA LEU A 9 -3.51 15.13 52.04
C LEU A 9 -4.54 14.02 51.70
N PHE A 10 -4.19 12.86 51.14
CA PHE A 10 -3.15 11.93 51.59
C PHE A 10 -2.27 11.39 50.45
N ILE A 11 -0.95 11.47 50.66
CA ILE A 11 0.06 10.64 50.01
C ILE A 11 0.38 9.51 50.98
N LEU A 12 0.28 8.23 50.59
CA LEU A 12 1.10 7.17 51.22
C LEU A 12 1.16 5.86 50.42
N SER A 13 2.38 5.48 49.98
CA SER A 13 2.96 4.12 50.01
C SER A 13 2.29 2.95 49.23
N CYS A 14 3.00 2.02 48.56
CA CYS A 14 4.41 1.96 48.15
C CYS A 14 4.61 0.95 46.99
N LEU A 15 5.66 1.23 46.22
CA LEU A 15 6.60 0.37 45.49
C LEU A 15 6.57 -1.15 45.77
N LEU A 16 6.76 -1.98 44.73
CA LEU A 16 8.05 -2.63 44.36
C LEU A 16 7.90 -3.51 43.09
N GLY A 17 8.95 -3.66 42.27
CA GLY A 17 8.86 -4.60 41.12
C GLY A 17 9.83 -4.45 39.93
N ALA A 18 10.96 -3.76 40.05
CA ALA A 18 12.00 -3.77 39.01
C ALA A 18 13.26 -4.47 39.55
N HIS A 19 13.64 -5.61 38.95
CA HIS A 19 14.87 -6.33 39.32
C HIS A 19 15.97 -6.18 38.27
N VAL A 20 17.18 -6.07 38.79
CA VAL A 20 18.40 -5.64 38.11
C VAL A 20 19.14 -6.81 37.46
N ALA A 21 19.78 -6.46 36.35
CA ALA A 21 20.80 -7.16 35.57
C ALA A 21 21.92 -7.87 36.35
N GLN A 22 22.67 -8.72 35.63
CA GLN A 22 24.03 -9.12 35.98
C GLN A 22 24.98 -8.85 34.80
N ALA A 23 26.24 -8.51 35.10
CA ALA A 23 27.22 -8.00 34.14
C ALA A 23 28.53 -8.79 34.14
N GLN A 24 29.31 -8.64 33.07
CA GLN A 24 30.77 -8.80 32.98
C GLN A 24 31.26 -7.69 32.03
N SER A 25 32.01 -6.66 32.47
CA SER A 25 33.49 -6.61 32.64
C SER A 25 34.25 -6.96 31.33
N SER A 26 35.20 -6.19 30.78
CA SER A 26 36.07 -5.08 31.28
C SER A 26 36.53 -4.19 30.08
N SER A 27 37.39 -3.15 30.09
CA SER A 27 38.23 -2.43 31.08
C SER A 27 38.59 -0.99 30.57
N ALA A 28 39.84 -0.52 30.73
CA ALA A 28 40.57 0.54 30.00
C ALA A 28 40.14 2.04 30.09
N THR A 29 39.99 2.52 31.33
CA THR A 29 40.79 3.59 31.99
C THR A 29 41.29 4.87 31.26
N ASN A 30 41.20 6.00 31.99
CA ASN A 30 41.76 7.38 31.82
C ASN A 30 40.87 8.37 31.03
N VAL A 31 40.12 9.32 31.62
CA VAL A 31 40.43 10.36 32.67
C VAL A 31 41.46 11.39 32.14
N ALA A 32 41.05 12.54 31.59
CA ALA A 32 40.71 13.84 32.25
C ALA A 32 41.94 14.58 32.85
N SER A 33 42.08 15.92 32.93
CA SER A 33 41.19 17.06 32.61
C SER A 33 41.94 18.42 32.61
N LYS A 34 41.39 19.45 31.94
CA LYS A 34 41.26 20.87 32.41
C LYS A 34 42.44 21.91 32.39
N LYS A 35 42.09 23.09 31.80
CA LYS A 35 42.53 24.52 32.04
C LYS A 35 43.81 25.15 31.41
N GLU A 36 43.56 26.07 30.46
CA GLU A 36 43.76 27.55 30.53
C GLU A 36 45.16 28.22 30.46
N GLY A 37 45.39 29.03 29.41
CA GLY A 37 46.55 29.93 29.30
C GLY A 37 46.62 30.80 28.02
N LYS A 38 46.42 32.12 28.16
CA LYS A 38 46.57 33.28 27.22
C LYS A 38 47.39 33.12 25.91
N ALA A 39 46.87 33.68 24.78
CA ALA A 39 47.39 34.87 24.05
C ALA A 39 46.81 35.05 22.60
N LYS A 40 46.85 36.27 22.06
CA LYS A 40 46.29 36.80 20.78
C LYS A 40 47.46 37.05 19.75
N PRO A 41 47.29 37.54 18.48
CA PRO A 41 46.08 37.85 17.68
C PRO A 41 46.11 37.53 16.15
N ALA A 42 45.00 37.90 15.46
CA ALA A 42 44.87 38.23 14.01
C ALA A 42 44.75 37.05 13.00
N VAL A 43 44.02 37.11 11.89
CA VAL A 43 43.30 38.20 11.16
C VAL A 43 41.83 37.79 10.85
N GLN A 44 40.95 38.77 10.55
CA GLN A 44 39.51 38.61 10.30
C GLN A 44 39.15 38.46 8.80
N ALA A 45 38.00 37.82 8.52
CA ALA A 45 37.00 38.14 7.45
C ALA A 45 37.48 38.15 5.95
N SER A 46 36.62 38.07 4.91
CA SER A 46 35.15 38.02 4.83
C SER A 46 34.69 37.38 3.50
N THR A 47 33.54 36.70 3.55
CA THR A 47 32.51 36.54 2.50
C THR A 47 32.77 36.99 1.04
N ALA A 48 32.54 36.07 0.09
CA ALA A 48 31.94 36.40 -1.23
C ALA A 48 31.03 35.24 -1.70
N LYS A 49 30.06 35.55 -2.58
CA LYS A 49 28.83 34.78 -2.80
C LYS A 49 28.64 34.45 -4.29
N SER A 50 28.57 33.17 -4.65
CA SER A 50 28.13 32.68 -5.99
C SER A 50 27.43 31.34 -5.81
N GLN A 51 26.09 31.31 -5.72
CA GLN A 51 25.17 31.11 -6.85
C GLN A 51 25.31 29.75 -7.56
N LYS A 52 24.72 28.73 -6.91
CA LYS A 52 23.72 27.81 -7.48
C LYS A 52 23.53 27.90 -9.00
N LYS A 53 24.05 26.92 -9.75
CA LYS A 53 23.39 26.43 -10.97
C LYS A 53 22.91 25.01 -10.73
N ASN A 54 21.61 24.86 -10.49
CA ASN A 54 20.94 23.59 -10.72
C ASN A 54 21.04 23.29 -12.23
N GLU A 55 21.43 22.07 -12.58
CA GLU A 55 20.83 21.21 -13.61
C GLU A 55 21.77 20.04 -13.91
N ALA A 56 21.72 19.03 -13.06
CA ALA A 56 21.96 17.66 -13.49
C ALA A 56 20.57 17.03 -13.63
N SER A 57 20.08 16.97 -14.86
CA SER A 57 18.74 16.48 -15.18
C SER A 57 18.51 15.13 -14.54
N LYS A 58 17.53 15.04 -13.62
CA LYS A 58 17.00 13.75 -13.19
C LYS A 58 16.38 13.12 -14.42
N ALA A 59 17.13 12.21 -15.05
CA ALA A 59 16.62 11.39 -16.13
C ALA A 59 15.41 10.63 -15.59
N VAL A 60 14.22 11.16 -15.88
CA VAL A 60 13.02 10.37 -15.84
C VAL A 60 13.24 9.37 -16.96
N VAL A 61 13.61 8.15 -16.57
CA VAL A 61 13.49 7.00 -17.45
C VAL A 61 12.04 6.97 -17.89
N ALA A 62 11.80 7.47 -19.10
CA ALA A 62 10.56 7.24 -19.81
C ALA A 62 10.51 5.73 -20.00
N ASP A 63 9.71 5.08 -19.17
CA ASP A 63 9.33 3.71 -19.41
C ASP A 63 8.57 3.72 -20.73
N THR A 64 9.20 3.22 -21.79
CA THR A 64 8.60 3.18 -23.12
C THR A 64 7.48 2.17 -23.07
N GLU A 65 6.28 2.66 -22.75
CA GLU A 65 5.08 1.87 -22.64
C GLU A 65 4.81 1.18 -23.99
N LEU A 66 4.73 -0.16 -23.97
CA LEU A 66 4.56 -0.92 -25.20
C LEU A 66 3.15 -0.69 -25.77
N ALA A 67 3.05 -0.64 -27.10
CA ALA A 67 1.75 -0.66 -27.76
C ALA A 67 1.02 -1.97 -27.42
N LEU A 68 -0.24 -1.85 -26.97
CA LEU A 68 -1.10 -2.99 -26.66
C LEU A 68 -1.55 -3.70 -27.94
N ALA A 69 -1.69 -5.02 -27.86
CA ALA A 69 -2.30 -5.81 -28.92
C ALA A 69 -3.82 -5.50 -29.03
N PRO A 70 -4.46 -5.71 -30.19
CA PRO A 70 -5.90 -5.47 -30.36
C PRO A 70 -6.77 -6.19 -29.33
N GLN A 71 -6.40 -7.41 -28.94
CA GLN A 71 -7.10 -8.19 -27.92
C GLN A 71 -7.01 -7.55 -26.52
N GLU A 72 -5.88 -6.92 -26.18
CA GLU A 72 -5.68 -6.22 -24.91
C GLU A 72 -6.46 -4.90 -24.89
N LEU A 73 -6.53 -4.18 -26.02
CA LEU A 73 -7.39 -3.00 -26.19
C LEU A 73 -8.88 -3.36 -26.00
N SER A 74 -9.34 -4.45 -26.62
CA SER A 74 -10.72 -4.95 -26.43
C SER A 74 -11.03 -5.38 -24.99
N ILE A 75 -10.02 -5.77 -24.20
CA ILE A 75 -10.17 -6.01 -22.76
C ILE A 75 -10.27 -4.68 -22.00
N ALA A 76 -9.44 -3.69 -22.36
CA ALA A 76 -9.44 -2.36 -21.75
C ALA A 76 -10.79 -1.65 -21.84
N GLU A 77 -11.48 -1.75 -22.98
CA GLU A 77 -12.83 -1.19 -23.20
C GLU A 77 -13.88 -1.65 -22.17
N ARG A 78 -13.65 -2.79 -21.50
CA ARG A 78 -14.56 -3.38 -20.51
C ARG A 78 -14.13 -3.16 -19.05
N VAL A 79 -13.01 -2.46 -18.81
CA VAL A 79 -12.52 -2.20 -17.46
C VAL A 79 -13.41 -1.16 -16.76
N HIS A 80 -13.86 -1.48 -15.54
CA HIS A 80 -14.61 -0.53 -14.74
C HIS A 80 -13.68 0.55 -14.17
N VAL A 81 -13.94 1.81 -14.57
CA VAL A 81 -13.20 3.00 -14.12
C VAL A 81 -14.01 3.78 -13.08
N GLY A 82 -13.34 4.55 -12.23
CA GLY A 82 -13.96 5.35 -11.19
C GLY A 82 -13.41 5.04 -9.80
N GLN A 83 -14.24 5.23 -8.77
CA GLN A 83 -13.96 4.82 -7.40
C GLN A 83 -14.74 3.53 -7.12
N LEU A 84 -14.02 2.49 -6.71
CA LEU A 84 -14.55 1.19 -6.35
C LEU A 84 -14.41 1.02 -4.83
N PRO A 85 -15.51 1.14 -4.05
CA PRO A 85 -15.53 0.74 -2.66
C PRO A 85 -15.23 -0.76 -2.56
N CYS A 86 -14.43 -1.13 -1.57
CA CYS A 86 -13.96 -2.49 -1.31
C CYS A 86 -14.36 -2.92 0.11
N GLU A 87 -14.07 -4.17 0.49
CA GLU A 87 -14.30 -4.62 1.86
C GLU A 87 -13.52 -3.79 2.91
N LEU A 88 -13.94 -3.91 4.18
CA LEU A 88 -13.30 -3.28 5.34
C LEU A 88 -13.12 -1.74 5.24
N GLY A 89 -13.91 -1.07 4.39
CA GLY A 89 -13.82 0.38 4.16
C GLY A 89 -12.64 0.81 3.29
N ALA A 90 -11.97 -0.11 2.60
CA ALA A 90 -10.98 0.23 1.60
C ALA A 90 -11.64 0.82 0.34
N THR A 91 -10.86 1.52 -0.49
CA THR A 91 -11.33 2.05 -1.77
C THR A 91 -10.17 2.06 -2.76
N VAL A 92 -10.43 1.53 -3.96
CA VAL A 92 -9.52 1.59 -5.11
C VAL A 92 -10.07 2.65 -6.08
N ARG A 93 -9.19 3.48 -6.63
CA ARG A 93 -9.53 4.34 -7.77
C ARG A 93 -8.83 3.83 -9.01
N MET A 94 -9.63 3.51 -10.02
CA MET A 94 -9.20 3.09 -11.36
C MET A 94 -9.45 4.25 -12.34
N THR A 95 -8.45 4.62 -13.14
CA THR A 95 -8.61 5.63 -14.19
C THR A 95 -7.85 5.21 -15.44
N ALA A 96 -8.48 5.26 -16.61
CA ALA A 96 -7.79 5.13 -17.89
C ALA A 96 -6.75 6.24 -18.07
N ASP A 97 -5.65 5.96 -18.77
CA ASP A 97 -4.65 6.98 -19.10
C ASP A 97 -4.95 7.68 -20.43
N ALA A 98 -4.96 9.01 -20.40
CA ALA A 98 -5.18 9.83 -21.58
C ALA A 98 -3.99 9.82 -22.56
N ASN A 99 -2.78 9.49 -22.09
CA ASN A 99 -1.54 9.50 -22.88
C ASN A 99 -1.19 8.12 -23.46
N ALA A 100 -1.76 7.05 -22.90
CA ALA A 100 -1.54 5.67 -23.33
C ALA A 100 -2.89 4.92 -23.34
N PRO A 101 -3.62 4.95 -24.48
CA PRO A 101 -4.91 4.28 -24.60
C PRO A 101 -4.84 2.80 -24.23
N GLY A 102 -5.80 2.36 -23.42
CA GLY A 102 -5.89 1.00 -22.90
C GLY A 102 -5.04 0.70 -21.67
N TYR A 103 -4.18 1.61 -21.23
CA TYR A 103 -3.51 1.54 -19.93
C TYR A 103 -4.32 2.21 -18.84
N PHE A 104 -4.12 1.75 -17.60
CA PHE A 104 -4.82 2.28 -16.43
C PHE A 104 -3.85 2.68 -15.32
N ASN A 105 -4.22 3.73 -14.60
CA ASN A 105 -3.64 4.07 -13.30
C ASN A 105 -4.58 3.53 -12.21
N LEU A 106 -4.07 2.63 -11.39
CA LEU A 106 -4.76 2.09 -10.22
C LEU A 106 -4.11 2.67 -8.97
N GLN A 107 -4.88 3.28 -8.08
CA GLN A 107 -4.37 3.81 -6.82
C GLN A 107 -5.28 3.49 -5.63
N GLY A 108 -4.68 3.38 -4.45
CA GLY A 108 -5.38 3.17 -3.18
C GLY A 108 -4.56 3.70 -2.01
N LYS A 109 -4.82 3.20 -0.80
CA LYS A 109 -4.12 3.65 0.41
C LYS A 109 -2.67 3.12 0.45
N GLY A 110 -1.72 3.96 0.03
CA GLY A 110 -0.29 3.67 0.11
C GLY A 110 0.30 2.95 -1.10
N TYR A 111 -0.47 2.77 -2.17
CA TYR A 111 0.00 2.18 -3.42
C TYR A 111 -0.55 2.90 -4.65
N LYS A 112 0.24 2.89 -5.73
CA LYS A 112 -0.15 3.30 -7.09
C LYS A 112 0.57 2.39 -8.08
N TYR A 113 -0.18 1.86 -9.03
CA TYR A 113 0.30 0.89 -10.02
C TYR A 113 -0.07 1.31 -11.44
N ARG A 114 0.77 0.91 -12.39
CA ARG A 114 0.58 1.11 -13.83
C ARG A 114 0.09 -0.18 -14.46
N MET A 115 -1.20 -0.27 -14.72
CA MET A 115 -1.86 -1.52 -15.08
C MET A 115 -2.06 -1.65 -16.60
N ARG A 116 -1.51 -2.73 -17.16
CA ARG A 116 -1.70 -3.23 -18.54
C ARG A 116 -2.79 -4.31 -18.56
N PRO A 117 -3.71 -4.34 -19.53
CA PRO A 117 -4.57 -5.50 -19.75
C PRO A 117 -3.77 -6.70 -20.25
N VAL A 118 -4.03 -7.89 -19.69
CA VAL A 118 -3.43 -9.16 -20.17
C VAL A 118 -4.53 -10.12 -20.61
N THR A 119 -4.23 -10.93 -21.63
CA THR A 119 -5.20 -11.87 -22.20
C THR A 119 -5.45 -13.05 -21.25
N THR A 120 -6.71 -13.40 -21.01
CA THR A 120 -7.11 -14.53 -20.16
C THR A 120 -7.92 -15.56 -20.94
N SER A 121 -7.78 -16.84 -20.58
CA SER A 121 -8.59 -17.94 -21.14
C SER A 121 -9.97 -18.05 -20.50
N THR A 122 -10.15 -17.54 -19.28
CA THR A 122 -11.41 -17.59 -18.52
C THR A 122 -12.37 -16.45 -18.82
N GLY A 123 -11.98 -15.48 -19.65
CA GLY A 123 -12.76 -14.27 -19.95
C GLY A 123 -12.79 -13.22 -18.83
N ALA A 124 -12.28 -13.54 -17.64
CA ALA A 124 -12.11 -12.57 -16.55
C ALA A 124 -11.15 -11.46 -16.96
N ILE A 125 -11.47 -10.21 -16.63
CA ILE A 125 -10.60 -9.08 -16.95
C ILE A 125 -9.45 -9.07 -15.94
N ARG A 126 -8.22 -9.13 -16.46
CA ARG A 126 -6.99 -9.12 -15.67
C ARG A 126 -6.11 -7.99 -16.14
N LEU A 127 -5.68 -7.14 -15.21
CA LEU A 127 -4.71 -6.09 -15.47
C LEU A 127 -3.49 -6.29 -14.58
N GLU A 128 -2.29 -5.98 -15.07
CA GLU A 128 -1.03 -6.21 -14.36
C GLU A 128 -0.09 -5.01 -14.39
N ASP A 129 0.60 -4.78 -13.29
CA ASP A 129 1.86 -4.06 -13.23
C ASP A 129 2.95 -5.11 -12.93
N GLU A 130 3.53 -5.68 -13.98
CA GLU A 130 4.52 -6.77 -13.88
C GLU A 130 5.73 -6.37 -13.01
N LYS A 131 6.10 -5.08 -13.03
CA LYS A 131 7.27 -4.55 -12.32
C LYS A 131 7.02 -4.43 -10.82
N ALA A 132 5.82 -3.97 -10.45
CA ALA A 132 5.39 -3.96 -9.06
C ALA A 132 4.94 -5.35 -8.56
N GLY A 133 4.56 -6.25 -9.47
CA GLY A 133 3.92 -7.52 -9.14
C GLY A 133 2.45 -7.38 -8.74
N ALA A 134 1.79 -6.29 -9.14
CA ALA A 134 0.39 -6.04 -8.82
C ALA A 134 -0.52 -6.62 -9.90
N VAL A 135 -1.60 -7.31 -9.50
CA VAL A 135 -2.59 -7.87 -10.42
C VAL A 135 -3.99 -7.50 -9.97
N TRP A 136 -4.70 -6.77 -10.82
CA TRP A 136 -6.13 -6.49 -10.68
C TRP A 136 -6.92 -7.56 -11.41
N LEU A 137 -7.89 -8.16 -10.72
CA LEU A 137 -8.81 -9.13 -11.29
C LEU A 137 -10.23 -8.61 -11.15
N GLN A 138 -10.90 -8.37 -12.28
CA GLN A 138 -12.28 -7.92 -12.36
C GLN A 138 -13.15 -9.09 -12.85
N LEU A 139 -13.98 -9.61 -11.94
CA LEU A 139 -14.97 -10.66 -12.21
C LEU A 139 -16.35 -10.02 -12.48
N ALA A 140 -17.36 -10.83 -12.76
CA ALA A 140 -18.70 -10.34 -13.09
C ALA A 140 -19.36 -9.52 -11.95
N ASN A 141 -19.15 -9.93 -10.69
CA ASN A 141 -19.85 -9.39 -9.51
C ASN A 141 -18.94 -8.66 -8.51
N LYS A 142 -17.62 -8.83 -8.58
CA LYS A 142 -16.63 -8.14 -7.75
C LYS A 142 -15.25 -8.13 -8.39
N SER A 143 -14.39 -7.26 -7.89
CA SER A 143 -12.99 -7.12 -8.29
C SER A 143 -12.07 -7.23 -7.08
N MET A 144 -10.79 -7.49 -7.30
CA MET A 144 -9.79 -7.63 -6.25
C MET A 144 -8.39 -7.25 -6.75
N LEU A 145 -7.56 -6.76 -5.84
CA LEU A 145 -6.17 -6.39 -6.08
C LEU A 145 -5.23 -7.31 -5.31
N MET A 146 -4.39 -8.03 -6.06
CA MET A 146 -3.33 -8.88 -5.54
C MET A 146 -1.97 -8.18 -5.66
N ASP A 147 -1.14 -8.34 -4.65
CA ASP A 147 0.32 -8.26 -4.78
C ASP A 147 0.83 -9.69 -4.89
N GLN A 148 0.99 -10.13 -6.14
CA GLN A 148 1.40 -11.50 -6.48
C GLN A 148 2.83 -11.79 -6.06
N LYS A 149 3.69 -10.76 -6.02
CA LYS A 149 5.09 -10.91 -5.62
C LYS A 149 5.23 -11.30 -4.15
N ASN A 150 4.38 -10.75 -3.28
CA ASN A 150 4.34 -11.09 -1.87
C ASN A 150 3.19 -12.03 -1.49
N GLY A 151 2.45 -12.56 -2.47
CA GLY A 151 1.33 -13.50 -2.26
C GLY A 151 0.18 -12.95 -1.40
N ARG A 152 0.00 -11.63 -1.33
CA ARG A 152 -1.00 -10.98 -0.46
C ARG A 152 -2.12 -10.33 -1.26
N ARG A 153 -3.28 -10.19 -0.63
CA ARG A 153 -4.35 -9.34 -1.13
C ARG A 153 -4.19 -7.92 -0.58
N LEU A 154 -4.41 -6.92 -1.42
CA LEU A 154 -4.30 -5.49 -1.07
C LEU A 154 -5.66 -4.80 -0.97
N ALA A 155 -6.65 -5.31 -1.71
CA ALA A 155 -8.05 -4.93 -1.62
C ALA A 155 -8.91 -6.06 -2.17
N ASP A 156 -9.97 -6.44 -1.45
CA ASP A 156 -10.91 -7.47 -1.83
C ASP A 156 -12.33 -6.91 -1.97
N GLU A 157 -13.17 -7.66 -2.68
CA GLU A 157 -14.60 -7.35 -2.90
C GLU A 157 -14.88 -5.92 -3.40
N CYS A 158 -13.98 -5.35 -4.19
CA CYS A 158 -14.13 -4.03 -4.80
C CYS A 158 -15.23 -4.06 -5.86
N ALA A 159 -16.24 -3.20 -5.77
CA ALA A 159 -17.41 -3.26 -6.66
C ALA A 159 -17.67 -1.94 -7.41
N HIS A 160 -17.79 -2.03 -8.73
CA HIS A 160 -18.41 -1.00 -9.56
C HIS A 160 -19.96 -1.13 -9.51
N PRO A 161 -20.76 -0.06 -9.70
CA PRO A 161 -22.23 -0.16 -9.69
C PRO A 161 -22.81 -1.26 -10.59
N ASP A 162 -22.24 -1.48 -11.78
CA ASP A 162 -22.68 -2.57 -12.67
C ASP A 162 -22.45 -3.96 -12.04
N GLN A 163 -21.31 -4.14 -11.37
CA GLN A 163 -20.99 -5.37 -10.64
C GLN A 163 -21.92 -5.56 -9.43
N VAL A 164 -22.34 -4.47 -8.77
CA VAL A 164 -23.34 -4.51 -7.69
C VAL A 164 -24.70 -4.94 -8.24
N ALA A 165 -25.10 -4.48 -9.43
CA ALA A 165 -26.32 -4.93 -10.09
C ALA A 165 -26.29 -6.43 -10.39
N VAL A 166 -25.20 -6.93 -10.99
CA VAL A 166 -24.98 -8.38 -11.22
C VAL A 166 -24.97 -9.15 -9.89
N ALA A 167 -24.29 -8.65 -8.86
CA ALA A 167 -24.25 -9.27 -7.55
C ALA A 167 -25.63 -9.33 -6.86
N ASN A 168 -26.54 -8.42 -7.18
CA ASN A 168 -27.91 -8.43 -6.67
C ASN A 168 -28.81 -9.37 -7.46
N ASP A 169 -28.70 -9.42 -8.79
CA ASP A 169 -29.40 -10.41 -9.61
C ASP A 169 -29.00 -11.84 -9.20
N MET A 170 -27.71 -12.12 -9.04
CA MET A 170 -27.21 -13.43 -8.58
C MET A 170 -27.73 -13.88 -7.20
N LYS A 171 -28.24 -12.96 -6.36
CA LYS A 171 -28.89 -13.31 -5.08
C LYS A 171 -30.34 -13.74 -5.25
N VAL A 172 -31.02 -13.22 -6.26
CA VAL A 172 -32.42 -13.53 -6.60
C VAL A 172 -32.49 -14.75 -7.53
N ASN A 173 -31.55 -14.83 -8.48
CA ASN A 173 -31.42 -15.84 -9.51
C ASN A 173 -30.03 -16.49 -9.42
N PRO A 174 -29.78 -17.36 -8.43
CA PRO A 174 -28.48 -18.01 -8.29
C PRO A 174 -28.19 -18.94 -9.48
N PRO A 175 -26.93 -19.00 -9.96
CA PRO A 175 -26.52 -19.98 -10.98
C PRO A 175 -26.85 -21.41 -10.53
N PRO A 176 -27.19 -22.32 -11.47
CA PRO A 176 -27.48 -23.71 -11.14
C PRO A 176 -26.29 -24.37 -10.42
N ALA A 177 -26.59 -25.22 -9.43
CA ALA A 177 -25.57 -25.91 -8.65
C ALA A 177 -24.71 -26.81 -9.56
N LEU A 178 -23.39 -26.62 -9.50
CA LEU A 178 -22.43 -27.41 -10.28
C LEU A 178 -22.13 -28.80 -9.66
N ILE A 179 -22.63 -29.04 -8.44
CA ILE A 179 -22.50 -30.29 -7.71
C ILE A 179 -23.86 -30.65 -7.08
N ASP A 180 -24.44 -31.76 -7.49
CA ASP A 180 -25.61 -32.34 -6.84
C ASP A 180 -25.17 -33.16 -5.63
N VAL A 181 -25.33 -32.57 -4.43
CA VAL A 181 -25.07 -33.24 -3.15
C VAL A 181 -26.24 -34.13 -2.70
N SER A 182 -27.31 -34.21 -3.48
CA SER A 182 -28.54 -34.98 -3.17
C SER A 182 -28.46 -36.44 -3.66
N SER A 183 -27.53 -36.74 -4.56
CA SER A 183 -27.33 -38.09 -5.11
C SER A 183 -26.29 -38.84 -4.27
N PRO A 184 -26.66 -39.87 -3.48
CA PRO A 184 -25.68 -40.67 -2.76
C PRO A 184 -24.79 -41.38 -3.77
N ALA A 185 -23.47 -41.18 -3.64
CA ALA A 185 -22.49 -41.68 -4.60
C ALA A 185 -22.67 -43.19 -4.83
N ALA A 186 -23.02 -43.56 -6.06
CA ALA A 186 -23.07 -44.95 -6.48
C ALA A 186 -21.70 -45.58 -6.22
N SER A 187 -21.68 -46.62 -5.39
CA SER A 187 -20.46 -47.29 -4.96
C SER A 187 -19.76 -47.91 -6.16
N VAL A 188 -18.68 -47.26 -6.62
CA VAL A 188 -17.76 -47.82 -7.61
C VAL A 188 -17.04 -48.99 -6.97
N GLN A 189 -17.52 -50.20 -7.28
CA GLN A 189 -16.92 -51.44 -6.82
C GLN A 189 -15.60 -51.65 -7.57
N ARG A 190 -14.52 -51.90 -6.82
CA ARG A 190 -13.18 -52.21 -7.36
C ARG A 190 -13.12 -53.62 -7.96
#